data_AF-A0A836S1F5-F1
#
_entry.id   AF-A0A836S1F5-F1
#
_cell.length_a   1.000
_cell.length_b   1.000
_cell.length_c   1.000
_cell.angle_alpha   90.00
_cell.angle_beta   90.00
_cell.angle_gamma   90.00
#
_symmetry.space_group_name_H-M   'P 1'
#
loop_
_entity.id
_entity.type
_entity.pdbx_description
1 polymer ?
#
loop_
_entity_poly.entity_id
_entity_poly.type
_entity_poly.pdbx_seq_one_letter_code
_entity_poly.pdbx_strand_id
1 'polypeptide(L)'
;MQENNRLEHFPVSFFSMVMGLAGLSIAWEKTVHMMGFDWHVNYALAPFSGLVFLVLAGFYLTKFLRHRSAVIAELRHPIKLNFFPAIPISLLLLSIAMLHISQPLAHVLWVVGAALHLLLMLYVLNVWMHHEHFEIHHLNPAWFIPAVGNVLVPITGVSLGYIQISWFFFSIGMLFWLILLTIIFNRILFHQPLPGKLLPTLFILIAPPAVGFVSYVKLTGGIDAFAHVLYYIGVFFTLFLFTQVKRFTQLPFFLSWWAYSFPLAAITIASWVMFEKTNIFGLKLIALGLVTVLTLVVLLLFFKTVQATGNRQICLPE
;
A
#
# COMPACT_ATOMS: atom_id res chain seq x y z
N MET A 1 -13.67 -22.52 -30.11
CA MET A 1 -12.53 -21.83 -29.47
C MET A 1 -13.12 -20.90 -28.43
N GLN A 2 -13.04 -21.23 -27.14
CA GLN A 2 -13.33 -20.26 -26.08
C GLN A 2 -12.28 -19.15 -26.22
N GLU A 3 -12.67 -17.96 -26.68
CA GLU A 3 -11.82 -16.79 -26.53
C GLU A 3 -11.58 -16.61 -25.03
N ASN A 4 -10.37 -16.92 -24.57
CA ASN A 4 -9.93 -16.61 -23.21
C ASN A 4 -10.12 -15.11 -22.99
N ASN A 5 -11.22 -14.73 -22.36
CA ASN A 5 -11.56 -13.34 -22.15
C ASN A 5 -10.68 -12.81 -21.02
N ARG A 6 -9.49 -12.32 -21.38
CA ARG A 6 -8.46 -11.84 -20.44
C ARG A 6 -8.98 -10.79 -19.47
N LEU A 7 -10.04 -10.06 -19.85
CA LEU A 7 -10.68 -9.08 -18.98
C LEU A 7 -11.39 -9.76 -17.78
N GLU A 8 -11.97 -10.93 -17.97
CA GLU A 8 -12.60 -11.73 -16.91
C GLU A 8 -11.58 -12.14 -15.83
N HIS A 9 -10.35 -12.43 -16.25
CA HIS A 9 -9.25 -12.84 -15.37
C HIS A 9 -8.35 -11.68 -14.94
N PHE A 10 -8.73 -10.42 -15.19
CA PHE A 10 -7.96 -9.26 -14.77
C PHE A 10 -8.07 -9.09 -13.23
N PRO A 11 -7.00 -9.33 -12.45
CA PRO A 11 -7.08 -9.38 -11.00
C PRO A 11 -7.08 -7.99 -10.36
N VAL A 12 -7.85 -7.83 -9.28
CA VAL A 12 -7.89 -6.59 -8.49
C VAL A 12 -6.51 -6.22 -7.88
N SER A 13 -5.61 -7.20 -7.73
CA SER A 13 -4.25 -6.96 -7.19
C SER A 13 -3.39 -6.04 -8.04
N PHE A 14 -3.75 -5.76 -9.30
CA PHE A 14 -3.10 -4.74 -10.14
C PHE A 14 -3.10 -3.35 -9.50
N PHE A 15 -4.09 -3.01 -8.66
CA PHE A 15 -4.10 -1.71 -7.97
C PHE A 15 -2.93 -1.54 -6.98
N SER A 16 -2.29 -2.63 -6.55
CA SER A 16 -1.01 -2.57 -5.80
C SER A 16 0.08 -1.83 -6.57
N MET A 17 0.03 -1.84 -7.91
CA MET A 17 0.93 -1.05 -8.75
C MET A 17 0.76 0.44 -8.52
N VAL A 18 -0.48 0.92 -8.48
CA VAL A 18 -0.78 2.34 -8.25
C VAL A 18 -0.33 2.74 -6.86
N MET A 19 -0.55 1.90 -5.85
CA MET A 19 -0.04 2.15 -4.50
C MET A 19 1.49 2.34 -4.48
N GLY A 20 2.22 1.51 -5.22
CA GLY A 20 3.67 1.61 -5.37
C GLY A 20 4.12 2.88 -6.11
N LEU A 21 3.50 3.19 -7.24
CA LEU A 21 3.82 4.36 -8.05
C LEU A 21 3.50 5.68 -7.33
N ALA A 22 2.32 5.77 -6.72
CA ALA A 22 1.93 6.92 -5.92
C ALA A 22 2.84 7.07 -4.69
N GLY A 23 3.18 5.97 -4.01
CA GLY A 23 4.16 5.96 -2.92
C GLY A 23 5.53 6.49 -3.36
N LEU A 24 6.04 6.05 -4.52
CA LEU A 24 7.28 6.55 -5.11
C LEU A 24 7.19 8.06 -5.39
N SER A 25 6.07 8.54 -5.94
CA SER A 25 5.84 9.96 -6.20
C SER A 25 5.96 10.79 -4.92
N ILE A 26 5.26 10.38 -3.85
CA ILE A 26 5.25 11.08 -2.56
C ILE A 26 6.66 11.04 -1.92
N ALA A 27 7.36 9.90 -2.01
CA ALA A 27 8.71 9.76 -1.49
C ALA A 27 9.70 10.69 -2.21
N TRP A 28 9.61 10.80 -3.54
CA TRP A 28 10.45 11.71 -4.32
C TRP A 28 10.10 13.18 -4.08
N GLU A 29 8.82 13.51 -3.99
CA GLU A 29 8.37 14.86 -3.61
C GLU A 29 9.01 15.29 -2.28
N LYS A 30 8.90 14.43 -1.25
CA LYS A 30 9.51 14.72 0.05
C LYS A 30 11.04 14.79 -0.02
N THR A 31 11.67 13.92 -0.81
CA THR A 31 13.13 13.91 -1.01
C THR A 31 13.62 15.22 -1.63
N VAL A 32 12.99 15.66 -2.71
CA VAL A 32 13.34 16.87 -3.46
C VAL A 32 13.17 18.11 -2.56
N HIS A 33 12.05 18.19 -1.83
CA HIS A 33 11.82 19.24 -0.83
C HIS A 33 12.90 19.26 0.27
N MET A 34 13.26 18.10 0.83
CA MET A 34 14.28 18.01 1.89
C MET A 34 15.71 18.29 1.41
N MET A 35 15.98 18.07 0.13
CA MET A 35 17.28 18.33 -0.49
C MET A 35 17.41 19.77 -1.02
N GLY A 36 16.32 20.55 -1.03
CA GLY A 36 16.31 21.92 -1.56
C GLY A 36 16.45 21.99 -3.08
N PHE A 37 16.17 20.90 -3.79
CA PHE A 37 16.12 20.88 -5.25
C PHE A 37 14.69 21.14 -5.70
N ASP A 38 14.50 21.66 -6.92
CA ASP A 38 13.19 21.75 -7.56
C ASP A 38 13.20 20.99 -8.89
N TRP A 39 13.38 19.67 -8.80
CA TRP A 39 13.42 18.82 -9.98
C TRP A 39 12.04 18.56 -10.59
N HIS A 40 10.97 19.17 -10.05
CA HIS A 40 9.60 19.03 -10.54
C HIS A 40 9.17 17.55 -10.74
N VAL A 41 9.82 16.60 -10.04
CA VAL A 41 9.61 15.15 -10.20
C VAL A 41 8.15 14.77 -9.91
N ASN A 42 7.52 15.49 -8.97
CA ASN A 42 6.13 15.27 -8.61
C ASN A 42 5.16 15.57 -9.78
N TYR A 43 5.48 16.54 -10.65
CA TYR A 43 4.66 16.88 -11.82
C TYR A 43 4.71 15.82 -12.92
N ALA A 44 5.66 14.88 -12.87
CA ALA A 44 5.71 13.74 -13.77
C ALA A 44 5.13 12.47 -13.12
N LEU A 45 5.61 12.11 -11.91
CA LEU A 45 5.26 10.85 -11.27
C LEU A 45 3.82 10.81 -10.75
N ALA A 46 3.29 11.92 -10.22
CA ALA A 46 1.95 11.93 -9.67
C ALA A 46 0.88 11.83 -10.77
N PRO A 47 0.95 12.62 -11.88
CA PRO A 47 0.03 12.45 -13.00
C PRO A 47 0.18 11.10 -13.69
N PHE A 48 1.40 10.55 -13.80
CA PHE A 48 1.61 9.20 -14.32
C PHE A 48 0.92 8.14 -13.46
N SER A 49 1.06 8.22 -12.13
CA SER A 49 0.37 7.32 -11.20
C SER A 49 -1.16 7.44 -11.33
N GLY A 50 -1.67 8.66 -11.49
CA GLY A 50 -3.09 8.92 -11.74
C GLY A 50 -3.57 8.34 -13.07
N LEU A 51 -2.78 8.46 -14.14
CA LEU A 51 -3.10 7.87 -15.44
C LEU A 51 -3.16 6.34 -15.36
N VAL A 52 -2.18 5.70 -14.71
CA VAL A 52 -2.19 4.25 -14.49
C VAL A 52 -3.43 3.85 -13.69
N PHE A 53 -3.79 4.60 -12.64
CA PHE A 53 -5.03 4.34 -11.91
C PHE A 53 -6.27 4.40 -12.78
N LEU A 54 -6.43 5.45 -13.60
CA LEU A 54 -7.58 5.61 -14.49
C LEU A 54 -7.68 4.47 -15.52
N VAL A 55 -6.55 4.02 -16.07
CA VAL A 55 -6.50 2.88 -16.99
C VAL A 55 -6.95 1.59 -16.30
N LEU A 56 -6.40 1.29 -15.12
CA LEU A 56 -6.77 0.08 -14.38
C LEU A 56 -8.22 0.13 -13.88
N ALA A 57 -8.69 1.31 -13.44
CA ALA A 57 -10.08 1.56 -13.07
C ALA A 57 -11.03 1.36 -14.26
N GLY A 58 -10.66 1.83 -15.46
CA GLY A 58 -11.41 1.62 -16.69
C GLY A 58 -11.53 0.14 -17.05
N PHE A 59 -10.44 -0.62 -16.96
CA PHE A 59 -10.47 -2.07 -17.16
C PHE A 59 -11.33 -2.77 -16.11
N TYR A 60 -11.15 -2.46 -14.83
CA TYR A 60 -11.91 -3.12 -13.76
C TYR A 60 -13.40 -2.75 -13.79
N LEU A 61 -13.75 -1.52 -14.16
CA LEU A 61 -15.14 -1.11 -14.40
C LEU A 61 -15.75 -1.87 -15.58
N THR A 62 -15.01 -2.02 -16.68
CA THR A 62 -15.47 -2.82 -17.83
C THR A 62 -15.67 -4.29 -17.43
N LYS A 63 -14.76 -4.85 -16.62
CA LYS A 63 -14.90 -6.18 -16.03
C LYS A 63 -16.16 -6.27 -15.15
N PHE A 64 -16.43 -5.29 -14.32
CA PHE A 64 -17.62 -5.26 -13.47
C PHE A 64 -18.92 -5.24 -14.29
N LEU A 65 -18.96 -4.47 -15.38
CA LEU A 65 -20.13 -4.35 -16.25
C LEU A 65 -20.37 -5.59 -17.13
N ARG A 66 -19.30 -6.22 -17.65
CA ARG A 66 -19.40 -7.36 -18.58
C ARG A 66 -19.27 -8.74 -17.94
N HIS A 67 -18.54 -8.84 -16.83
CA HIS A 67 -18.17 -10.09 -16.15
C HIS A 67 -18.45 -10.00 -14.65
N ARG A 68 -19.66 -9.57 -14.29
CA ARG A 68 -20.07 -9.36 -12.88
C ARG A 68 -19.90 -10.62 -12.02
N SER A 69 -20.16 -11.80 -12.57
CA SER A 69 -19.95 -13.08 -11.90
C SER A 69 -18.51 -13.27 -11.46
N ALA A 70 -17.53 -12.91 -12.31
CA ALA A 70 -16.11 -13.01 -11.99
C ALA A 70 -15.69 -12.04 -10.87
N VAL A 71 -16.23 -10.81 -10.84
CA VAL A 71 -15.97 -9.88 -9.73
C VAL A 71 -16.58 -10.39 -8.42
N ILE A 72 -17.78 -10.96 -8.45
CA ILE A 72 -18.40 -11.58 -7.27
C ILE A 72 -17.57 -12.78 -6.79
N ALA A 73 -17.04 -13.59 -7.71
CA ALA A 73 -16.15 -14.69 -7.35
C ALA A 73 -14.86 -14.18 -6.67
N GLU A 74 -14.28 -13.07 -7.14
CA GLU A 74 -13.14 -12.44 -6.47
C GLU A 74 -13.48 -11.91 -5.08
N LEU A 75 -14.67 -11.31 -4.89
CA LEU A 75 -15.14 -10.82 -3.59
C LEU A 75 -15.39 -11.95 -2.59
N ARG A 76 -15.72 -13.16 -3.06
CA ARG A 76 -15.91 -14.34 -2.20
C ARG A 76 -14.62 -15.11 -1.96
N HIS A 77 -13.54 -14.79 -2.66
CA HIS A 77 -12.29 -15.53 -2.55
C HIS A 77 -11.50 -15.08 -1.30
N PRO A 78 -11.06 -16.01 -0.42
CA PRO A 78 -10.49 -15.69 0.89
C PRO A 78 -9.20 -14.85 0.83
N ILE A 79 -8.40 -15.01 -0.23
CA ILE A 79 -7.19 -14.21 -0.47
C ILE A 79 -7.47 -12.92 -1.27
N LYS A 80 -8.19 -13.00 -2.40
CA LYS A 80 -8.37 -11.85 -3.32
C LYS A 80 -9.24 -10.75 -2.72
N LEU A 81 -10.19 -11.08 -1.84
CA LEU A 81 -11.01 -10.12 -1.11
C LEU A 81 -10.15 -9.03 -0.44
N ASN A 82 -9.02 -9.41 0.15
CA ASN A 82 -8.15 -8.48 0.88
C ASN A 82 -7.44 -7.45 -0.03
N PHE A 83 -7.45 -7.65 -1.35
CA PHE A 83 -6.88 -6.70 -2.31
C PHE A 83 -7.90 -5.68 -2.83
N PHE A 84 -9.21 -5.84 -2.60
CA PHE A 84 -10.20 -4.83 -3.01
C PHE A 84 -9.94 -3.44 -2.42
N PRO A 85 -9.56 -3.32 -1.13
CA PRO A 85 -9.20 -2.03 -0.55
C PRO A 85 -7.94 -1.38 -1.15
N ALA A 86 -7.20 -2.06 -2.03
CA ALA A 86 -6.13 -1.41 -2.81
C ALA A 86 -6.68 -0.28 -3.71
N ILE A 87 -7.95 -0.36 -4.16
CA ILE A 87 -8.60 0.68 -4.95
C ILE A 87 -8.74 1.99 -4.16
N PRO A 88 -9.45 2.03 -3.01
CA PRO A 88 -9.55 3.26 -2.23
C PRO A 88 -8.22 3.70 -1.62
N ILE A 89 -7.30 2.78 -1.27
CA ILE A 89 -5.95 3.16 -0.84
C ILE A 89 -5.19 3.88 -1.95
N SER A 90 -5.36 3.45 -3.20
CA SER A 90 -4.79 4.16 -4.35
C SER A 90 -5.34 5.58 -4.49
N LEU A 91 -6.65 5.79 -4.27
CA LEU A 91 -7.25 7.12 -4.24
C LEU A 91 -6.67 7.99 -3.11
N LEU A 92 -6.51 7.43 -1.91
CA LEU A 92 -5.92 8.12 -0.76
C LEU A 92 -4.44 8.50 -1.03
N LEU A 93 -3.66 7.62 -1.65
CA LEU A 93 -2.27 7.92 -2.02
C LEU A 93 -2.18 8.97 -3.12
N LEU A 94 -3.03 8.89 -4.13
CA LEU A 94 -3.13 9.93 -5.15
C LEU A 94 -3.57 11.27 -4.56
N SER A 95 -4.47 11.25 -3.57
CA SER A 95 -4.84 12.46 -2.82
C SER A 95 -3.63 13.09 -2.14
N ILE A 96 -2.76 12.30 -1.51
CA ILE A 96 -1.51 12.80 -0.89
C ILE A 96 -0.61 13.42 -1.97
N ALA A 97 -0.36 12.70 -3.07
CA ALA A 97 0.54 13.16 -4.14
C ALA A 97 0.03 14.41 -4.87
N MET A 98 -1.30 14.60 -4.95
CA MET A 98 -1.93 15.74 -5.61
C MET A 98 -2.11 16.95 -4.69
N LEU A 99 -1.81 16.84 -3.39
CA LEU A 99 -2.13 17.88 -2.41
C LEU A 99 -1.51 19.23 -2.74
N HIS A 100 -0.24 19.25 -3.16
CA HIS A 100 0.48 20.48 -3.54
C HIS A 100 0.30 20.86 -5.03
N ILE A 101 -0.28 19.99 -5.86
CA ILE A 101 -0.55 20.24 -7.28
C ILE A 101 -1.95 20.85 -7.47
N SER A 102 -2.96 20.24 -6.86
CA SER A 102 -4.36 20.68 -6.92
C SER A 102 -5.11 20.23 -5.66
N GLN A 103 -5.23 21.13 -4.70
CA GLN A 103 -5.97 20.89 -3.46
C GLN A 103 -7.44 20.46 -3.70
N PRO A 104 -8.20 21.04 -4.65
CA PRO A 104 -9.56 20.57 -4.94
C PRO A 104 -9.59 19.11 -5.40
N LEU A 105 -8.66 18.70 -6.27
CA LEU A 105 -8.56 17.32 -6.72
C LEU A 105 -8.18 16.38 -5.57
N ALA A 106 -7.17 16.76 -4.78
CA ALA A 106 -6.77 16.02 -3.59
C ALA A 106 -7.94 15.81 -2.62
N HIS A 107 -8.78 16.83 -2.44
CA HIS A 107 -9.97 16.77 -1.59
C HIS A 107 -11.01 15.77 -2.12
N VAL A 108 -11.34 15.81 -3.41
CA VAL A 108 -12.27 14.84 -4.02
C VAL A 108 -11.74 13.42 -3.90
N LEU A 109 -10.47 13.19 -4.24
CA LEU A 109 -9.82 11.89 -4.11
C LEU A 109 -9.83 11.38 -2.66
N TRP A 110 -9.63 12.28 -1.69
CA TRP A 110 -9.67 11.94 -0.27
C TRP A 110 -11.06 11.52 0.20
N VAL A 111 -12.09 12.32 -0.11
CA VAL A 111 -13.47 12.03 0.31
C VAL A 111 -13.94 10.69 -0.27
N VAL A 112 -13.75 10.50 -1.58
CA VAL A 112 -14.14 9.25 -2.26
C VAL A 112 -13.32 8.08 -1.72
N GLY A 113 -12.00 8.25 -1.58
CA GLY A 113 -11.10 7.23 -1.04
C GLY A 113 -11.46 6.81 0.38
N ALA A 114 -11.65 7.77 1.30
CA ALA A 114 -11.98 7.51 2.70
C ALA A 114 -13.35 6.85 2.85
N ALA A 115 -14.37 7.33 2.13
CA ALA A 115 -15.72 6.75 2.16
C ALA A 115 -15.72 5.31 1.63
N LEU A 116 -15.12 5.07 0.46
CA LEU A 116 -15.02 3.72 -0.12
C LEU A 116 -14.18 2.79 0.76
N HIS A 117 -13.11 3.29 1.38
CA HIS A 117 -12.27 2.50 2.29
C HIS A 117 -13.08 2.04 3.51
N LEU A 118 -13.84 2.94 4.13
CA LEU A 118 -14.69 2.59 5.27
C LEU A 118 -15.75 1.57 4.90
N LEU A 119 -16.46 1.76 3.78
CA LEU A 119 -17.48 0.82 3.32
C LEU A 119 -16.90 -0.57 3.05
N LEU A 120 -15.76 -0.64 2.35
CA LEU A 120 -15.09 -1.91 2.06
C LEU A 120 -14.52 -2.55 3.33
N MET A 121 -13.99 -1.76 4.26
CA MET A 121 -13.53 -2.26 5.55
C MET A 121 -14.68 -2.89 6.33
N LEU A 122 -15.83 -2.22 6.45
CA LEU A 122 -17.01 -2.76 7.13
C LEU A 122 -17.51 -4.03 6.46
N TYR A 123 -17.53 -4.08 5.12
CA TYR A 123 -17.86 -5.28 4.37
C TYR A 123 -16.89 -6.44 4.67
N VAL A 124 -15.58 -6.19 4.59
CA VAL A 124 -14.56 -7.21 4.86
C VAL A 124 -14.65 -7.72 6.30
N LEU A 125 -14.83 -6.82 7.28
CA LEU A 125 -15.04 -7.22 8.68
C LEU A 125 -16.30 -8.06 8.86
N ASN A 126 -17.40 -7.69 8.19
CA ASN A 126 -18.62 -8.50 8.23
C ASN A 126 -18.36 -9.91 7.69
N VAL A 127 -17.64 -10.03 6.57
CA VAL A 127 -17.22 -11.31 6.00
C VAL A 127 -16.33 -12.08 6.99
N TRP A 128 -15.34 -11.44 7.61
CA TRP A 128 -14.47 -12.07 8.62
C TRP A 128 -15.24 -12.63 9.82
N MET A 129 -16.28 -11.94 10.28
CA MET A 129 -17.06 -12.36 11.44
C MET A 129 -18.08 -13.48 11.14
N HIS A 130 -18.59 -13.57 9.90
CA HIS A 130 -19.74 -14.44 9.58
C HIS A 130 -19.41 -15.59 8.62
N HIS A 131 -18.20 -15.67 8.05
CA HIS A 131 -17.85 -16.77 7.14
C HIS A 131 -17.14 -17.93 7.84
N GLU A 132 -17.66 -19.13 7.60
CA GLU A 132 -17.17 -20.40 8.19
C GLU A 132 -15.94 -21.00 7.46
N HIS A 133 -15.42 -20.36 6.41
CA HIS A 133 -14.43 -20.97 5.51
C HIS A 133 -12.99 -20.41 5.60
N PHE A 134 -12.69 -19.57 6.60
CA PHE A 134 -11.33 -19.06 6.79
C PHE A 134 -10.44 -20.09 7.48
N GLU A 135 -9.69 -20.85 6.68
CA GLU A 135 -8.61 -21.70 7.20
C GLU A 135 -7.31 -20.93 7.49
N ILE A 136 -6.50 -21.46 8.40
CA ILE A 136 -5.22 -20.87 8.84
C ILE A 136 -4.26 -20.64 7.66
N HIS A 137 -4.32 -21.47 6.62
CA HIS A 137 -3.45 -21.34 5.46
C HIS A 137 -3.75 -20.09 4.61
N HIS A 138 -4.98 -19.55 4.66
CA HIS A 138 -5.39 -18.33 3.96
C HIS A 138 -4.87 -17.03 4.59
N LEU A 139 -4.58 -17.05 5.90
CA LEU A 139 -4.11 -15.90 6.63
C LEU A 139 -2.73 -15.47 6.10
N ASN A 140 -2.56 -14.22 5.71
CA ASN A 140 -1.29 -13.72 5.19
C ASN A 140 -1.22 -12.20 5.38
N PRO A 141 -0.04 -11.58 5.27
CA PRO A 141 0.08 -10.13 5.48
C PRO A 141 -0.81 -9.24 4.58
N ALA A 142 -1.39 -9.72 3.48
CA ALA A 142 -2.38 -8.92 2.73
C ALA A 142 -3.64 -8.59 3.56
N TRP A 143 -3.91 -9.32 4.63
CA TRP A 143 -5.00 -9.02 5.59
C TRP A 143 -4.83 -7.67 6.30
N PHE A 144 -3.62 -7.07 6.30
CA PHE A 144 -3.43 -5.71 6.78
C PHE A 144 -4.08 -4.65 5.87
N ILE A 145 -4.25 -4.92 4.57
CA ILE A 145 -4.70 -3.92 3.59
C ILE A 145 -6.09 -3.34 3.95
N PRO A 146 -7.15 -4.14 4.21
CA PRO A 146 -8.47 -3.61 4.52
C PRO A 146 -8.51 -2.82 5.83
N ALA A 147 -7.93 -3.36 6.90
CA ALA A 147 -8.12 -2.83 8.25
C ALA A 147 -7.07 -1.77 8.61
N VAL A 148 -5.82 -1.94 8.18
CA VAL A 148 -4.75 -0.99 8.52
C VAL A 148 -4.62 0.12 7.49
N GLY A 149 -5.18 -0.03 6.29
CA GLY A 149 -5.29 1.07 5.32
C GLY A 149 -5.92 2.35 5.89
N ASN A 150 -6.73 2.24 6.96
CA ASN A 150 -7.32 3.38 7.66
C ASN A 150 -6.25 4.36 8.20
N VAL A 151 -5.04 3.89 8.53
CA VAL A 151 -3.97 4.80 9.00
C VAL A 151 -3.47 5.76 7.93
N LEU A 152 -3.82 5.60 6.65
CA LEU A 152 -3.47 6.57 5.60
C LEU A 152 -4.38 7.80 5.59
N VAL A 153 -5.63 7.66 6.01
CA VAL A 153 -6.65 8.73 5.91
C VAL A 153 -6.21 10.04 6.58
N PRO A 154 -5.56 10.05 7.76
CA PRO A 154 -5.09 11.27 8.39
C PRO A 154 -4.08 12.08 7.57
N ILE A 155 -3.30 11.43 6.70
CA ILE A 155 -2.19 12.09 6.00
C ILE A 155 -2.70 13.26 5.16
N THR A 156 -3.77 13.10 4.40
CA THR A 156 -4.40 14.24 3.71
C THR A 156 -5.53 14.87 4.53
N GLY A 157 -6.27 14.06 5.31
CA GLY A 157 -7.45 14.51 6.05
C GLY A 157 -7.16 15.66 7.01
N VAL A 158 -6.04 15.62 7.73
CA VAL A 158 -5.61 16.70 8.63
C VAL A 158 -5.33 17.99 7.85
N SER A 159 -4.63 17.91 6.71
CA SER A 159 -4.34 19.07 5.85
C SER A 159 -5.59 19.70 5.24
N LEU A 160 -6.65 18.92 5.05
CA LEU A 160 -7.95 19.39 4.56
C LEU A 160 -8.87 19.89 5.69
N GLY A 161 -8.45 19.81 6.96
CA GLY A 161 -9.22 20.26 8.12
C GLY A 161 -10.10 19.19 8.79
N TYR A 162 -10.11 17.95 8.30
CA TYR A 162 -10.92 16.84 8.84
C TYR A 162 -10.23 16.10 9.99
N ILE A 163 -9.89 16.81 11.07
CA ILE A 163 -9.08 16.27 12.17
C ILE A 163 -9.81 15.14 12.92
N GLN A 164 -11.08 15.31 13.27
CA GLN A 164 -11.83 14.31 14.05
C GLN A 164 -12.10 13.02 13.26
N ILE A 165 -12.41 13.16 11.97
CA ILE A 165 -12.52 12.01 11.07
C ILE A 165 -11.16 11.29 10.98
N SER A 166 -10.08 12.05 10.88
CA SER A 166 -8.74 11.48 10.85
C SER A 166 -8.41 10.68 12.12
N TRP A 167 -8.77 11.17 13.31
CA TRP A 167 -8.63 10.40 14.55
C TRP A 167 -9.45 9.12 14.54
N PHE A 168 -10.71 9.16 14.09
CA PHE A 168 -11.56 7.97 13.97
C PHE A 168 -10.89 6.87 13.11
N PHE A 169 -10.42 7.22 11.91
CA PHE A 169 -9.74 6.27 11.03
C PHE A 169 -8.40 5.79 11.63
N PHE A 170 -7.61 6.70 12.21
CA PHE A 170 -6.35 6.36 12.85
C PHE A 170 -6.53 5.34 13.98
N SER A 171 -7.47 5.58 14.89
CA SER A 171 -7.77 4.69 16.02
C SER A 171 -8.15 3.28 15.56
N ILE A 172 -9.00 3.18 14.54
CA ILE A 172 -9.40 1.89 13.96
C ILE A 172 -8.19 1.18 13.34
N GLY A 173 -7.40 1.89 12.54
CA GLY A 173 -6.23 1.32 11.89
C GLY A 173 -5.19 0.80 12.88
N MET A 174 -4.96 1.52 13.97
CA MET A 174 -4.03 1.13 15.03
C MET A 174 -4.53 -0.07 15.85
N LEU A 175 -5.82 -0.12 16.17
CA LEU A 175 -6.44 -1.26 16.86
C LEU A 175 -6.27 -2.54 16.04
N PHE A 176 -6.68 -2.51 14.77
CA PHE A 176 -6.60 -3.68 13.91
C PHE A 176 -5.17 -4.05 13.54
N TRP A 177 -4.25 -3.08 13.49
CA TRP A 177 -2.84 -3.39 13.30
C TRP A 177 -2.32 -4.30 14.41
N LEU A 178 -2.56 -3.96 15.68
CA LEU A 178 -2.09 -4.79 16.80
C LEU A 178 -2.70 -6.19 16.77
N ILE A 179 -4.02 -6.29 16.56
CA ILE A 179 -4.73 -7.57 16.47
C ILE A 179 -4.15 -8.44 15.36
N LEU A 180 -4.06 -7.91 14.14
CA LEU A 180 -3.57 -8.65 12.98
C LEU A 180 -2.08 -8.97 13.09
N LEU A 181 -1.27 -8.09 13.71
CA LEU A 181 0.15 -8.35 13.95
C LEU A 181 0.33 -9.60 14.80
N THR A 182 -0.38 -9.69 15.92
CA THR A 182 -0.33 -10.86 16.81
C THR A 182 -0.75 -12.13 16.08
N ILE A 183 -1.85 -12.07 15.32
CA ILE A 183 -2.38 -13.22 14.57
C ILE A 183 -1.39 -13.66 13.47
N ILE A 184 -0.80 -12.73 12.72
CA ILE A 184 0.17 -13.04 11.66
C ILE A 184 1.46 -13.63 12.25
N PHE A 185 1.95 -13.11 13.38
CA PHE A 185 3.11 -13.67 14.06
C PHE A 185 2.84 -15.08 14.57
N ASN A 186 1.67 -15.34 15.16
CA ASN A 186 1.26 -16.69 15.55
C ASN A 186 1.30 -17.65 14.34
N ARG A 187 0.81 -17.22 13.18
CA ARG A 187 0.88 -18.02 11.96
C ARG A 187 2.31 -18.29 11.50
N ILE A 188 3.14 -17.25 11.42
CA ILE A 188 4.52 -17.37 10.91
C ILE A 188 5.37 -18.28 11.81
N LEU A 189 5.14 -18.26 13.12
CA LEU A 189 5.95 -19.02 14.09
C LEU A 189 5.49 -20.47 14.26
N PHE A 190 4.17 -20.72 14.28
CA PHE A 190 3.64 -22.02 14.69
C PHE A 190 2.99 -22.85 13.57
N HIS A 191 2.83 -22.28 12.38
CA HIS A 191 2.14 -22.94 11.27
C HIS A 191 3.01 -23.05 10.03
N GLN A 192 2.48 -23.72 8.99
CA GLN A 192 3.23 -23.97 7.76
C GLN A 192 3.75 -22.68 7.12
N PRO A 193 4.98 -22.69 6.56
CA PRO A 193 5.54 -21.53 5.89
C PRO A 193 4.65 -20.97 4.78
N LEU A 194 4.71 -19.65 4.58
CA LEU A 194 4.01 -18.97 3.48
C LEU A 194 4.43 -19.56 2.12
N PRO A 195 3.47 -19.84 1.22
CA PRO A 195 3.78 -20.19 -0.17
C PRO A 195 4.67 -19.12 -0.83
N GLY A 196 5.57 -19.54 -1.72
CA GLY A 196 6.54 -18.65 -2.37
C GLY A 196 5.91 -17.42 -3.04
N LYS A 197 4.73 -17.58 -3.64
CA LYS A 197 3.96 -16.49 -4.27
C LYS A 197 3.51 -15.39 -3.30
N LEU A 198 3.39 -15.71 -2.00
CA LEU A 198 2.93 -14.79 -0.95
C LEU A 198 4.07 -14.26 -0.07
N LEU A 199 5.29 -14.79 -0.19
CA LEU A 199 6.45 -14.25 0.53
C LEU A 199 6.66 -12.73 0.35
N PRO A 200 6.42 -12.13 -0.84
CA PRO A 200 6.52 -10.69 -1.00
C PRO A 200 5.65 -9.87 -0.04
N THR A 201 4.51 -10.43 0.38
CA THR A 201 3.57 -9.75 1.28
C THR A 201 4.16 -9.49 2.66
N LEU A 202 5.24 -10.16 3.08
CA LEU A 202 5.92 -9.88 4.34
C LEU A 202 6.38 -8.42 4.46
N PHE A 203 6.67 -7.75 3.34
CA PHE A 203 7.02 -6.32 3.34
C PHE A 203 5.90 -5.42 3.84
N ILE A 204 4.65 -5.88 3.76
CA ILE A 204 3.50 -5.14 4.30
C ILE A 204 3.67 -4.91 5.81
N LEU A 205 4.45 -5.72 6.55
CA LEU A 205 4.74 -5.49 7.97
C LEU A 205 5.42 -4.14 8.25
N ILE A 206 6.15 -3.58 7.28
CA ILE A 206 6.80 -2.27 7.40
C ILE A 206 5.76 -1.13 7.37
N ALA A 207 4.70 -1.29 6.59
CA ALA A 207 3.78 -0.20 6.28
C ALA A 207 2.98 0.30 7.50
N PRO A 208 2.32 -0.53 8.32
CA PRO A 208 1.56 -0.08 9.49
C PRO A 208 2.32 0.86 10.44
N PRO A 209 3.51 0.49 10.98
CA PRO A 209 4.25 1.38 11.87
C PRO A 209 4.76 2.64 11.16
N ALA A 210 5.21 2.53 9.90
CA ALA A 210 5.74 3.67 9.16
C ALA A 210 4.66 4.70 8.78
N VAL A 211 3.53 4.24 8.22
CA VAL A 211 2.39 5.09 7.90
C VAL A 211 1.73 5.61 9.17
N GLY A 212 1.61 4.76 10.20
CA GLY A 212 1.12 5.14 11.52
C GLY A 212 1.93 6.28 12.12
N PHE A 213 3.27 6.21 12.03
CA PHE A 213 4.15 7.31 12.45
C PHE A 213 3.85 8.61 11.69
N VAL A 214 3.82 8.58 10.36
CA VAL A 214 3.59 9.76 9.53
C VAL A 214 2.23 10.40 9.86
N SER A 215 1.18 9.59 9.97
CA SER A 215 -0.17 10.05 10.33
C SER A 215 -0.25 10.59 11.74
N TYR A 216 0.39 9.92 12.71
CA TYR A 216 0.40 10.36 14.10
C TYR A 216 1.11 11.70 14.25
N VAL A 217 2.31 11.86 13.69
CA VAL A 217 3.05 13.13 13.71
C VAL A 217 2.23 14.24 13.06
N LYS A 218 1.43 13.93 12.03
CA LYS A 218 0.55 14.91 11.40
C LYS A 218 -0.66 15.28 12.27
N LEU A 219 -1.22 14.32 13.00
CA LEU A 219 -2.33 14.53 13.94
C LEU A 219 -1.91 15.32 15.18
N THR A 220 -0.71 15.08 15.71
CA THR A 220 -0.21 15.71 16.95
C THR A 220 0.68 16.92 16.71
N GLY A 221 1.24 17.08 15.50
CA GLY A 221 2.11 18.19 15.11
C GLY A 221 3.58 18.03 15.54
N GLY A 222 3.93 17.00 16.30
CA GLY A 222 5.25 16.80 16.89
C GLY A 222 5.69 15.34 17.00
N ILE A 223 6.90 15.13 17.53
CA ILE A 223 7.46 13.80 17.80
C ILE A 223 7.55 13.60 19.31
N ASP A 224 6.70 12.72 19.85
CA ASP A 224 6.69 12.28 21.24
C ASP A 224 7.16 10.81 21.36
N ALA A 225 7.06 10.23 22.55
CA ALA A 225 7.45 8.83 22.79
C ALA A 225 6.70 7.83 21.88
N PHE A 226 5.41 8.05 21.62
CA PHE A 226 4.64 7.15 20.77
C PHE A 226 5.09 7.22 19.32
N ALA A 227 5.39 8.42 18.82
CA ALA A 227 5.97 8.60 17.50
C ALA A 227 7.31 7.86 17.36
N HIS A 228 8.20 7.92 18.36
CA HIS A 228 9.45 7.16 18.35
C HIS A 228 9.21 5.65 18.26
N VAL A 229 8.28 5.12 19.05
CA VAL A 229 7.93 3.69 19.04
C VAL A 229 7.47 3.26 17.65
N LEU A 230 6.56 4.00 17.02
CA LEU A 230 6.08 3.69 15.67
C LEU A 230 7.20 3.73 14.64
N TYR A 231 8.03 4.79 14.64
CA TYR A 231 9.13 4.91 13.70
C TYR A 231 10.13 3.75 13.82
N TYR A 232 10.58 3.44 15.04
CA TYR A 232 11.60 2.41 15.25
C TYR A 232 11.07 0.99 15.03
N ILE A 233 9.78 0.71 15.25
CA ILE A 233 9.17 -0.56 14.82
C ILE A 233 9.23 -0.69 13.29
N GLY A 234 8.95 0.40 12.55
CA GLY A 234 9.09 0.41 11.09
C GLY A 234 10.52 0.16 10.62
N VAL A 235 11.50 0.82 11.25
CA VAL A 235 12.93 0.58 10.99
C VAL A 235 13.32 -0.85 11.30
N PHE A 236 12.87 -1.40 12.44
CA PHE A 236 13.14 -2.79 12.82
C PHE A 236 12.63 -3.78 11.77
N PHE A 237 11.38 -3.67 11.33
CA PHE A 237 10.86 -4.56 10.28
C PHE A 237 11.59 -4.39 8.95
N THR A 238 12.02 -3.17 8.63
CA THR A 238 12.81 -2.90 7.42
C THR A 238 14.16 -3.60 7.48
N LEU A 239 14.88 -3.50 8.60
CA LEU A 239 16.15 -4.20 8.82
C LEU A 239 15.95 -5.72 8.81
N PHE A 240 14.93 -6.21 9.50
CA PHE A 240 14.61 -7.64 9.57
C PHE A 240 14.31 -8.26 8.19
N LEU A 241 13.64 -7.53 7.31
CA LEU A 241 13.36 -8.01 5.94
C LEU A 241 14.55 -7.83 5.01
N PHE A 242 15.37 -6.79 5.24
CA PHE A 242 16.61 -6.58 4.49
C PHE A 242 17.61 -7.72 4.67
N THR A 243 17.73 -8.30 5.87
CA THR A 243 18.57 -9.49 6.10
C THR A 243 18.11 -10.72 5.30
N GLN A 244 16.84 -10.73 4.87
CA GLN A 244 16.23 -11.81 4.10
C GLN A 244 16.18 -11.54 2.59
N VAL A 245 16.81 -10.46 2.09
CA VAL A 245 16.73 -10.02 0.69
C VAL A 245 17.05 -11.13 -0.33
N LYS A 246 18.04 -11.99 -0.04
CA LYS A 246 18.45 -13.08 -0.93
C LYS A 246 17.30 -14.06 -1.22
N ARG A 247 16.46 -14.34 -0.21
CA ARG A 247 15.31 -15.24 -0.35
C ARG A 247 14.26 -14.68 -1.30
N PHE A 248 14.09 -13.35 -1.31
CA PHE A 248 13.12 -12.68 -2.16
C PHE A 248 13.59 -12.55 -3.61
N THR A 249 14.88 -12.32 -3.83
CA THR A 249 15.45 -12.18 -5.18
C THR A 249 15.51 -13.49 -5.97
N GLN A 250 15.41 -14.64 -5.30
CA GLN A 250 15.41 -15.97 -5.94
C GLN A 250 14.03 -16.43 -6.42
N LEU A 251 12.96 -15.72 -6.04
CA LEU A 251 11.61 -16.10 -6.43
C LEU A 251 11.37 -15.80 -7.92
N PRO A 252 10.53 -16.59 -8.60
CA PRO A 252 9.98 -16.16 -9.89
C PRO A 252 9.10 -14.93 -9.69
N PHE A 253 9.02 -14.10 -10.73
CA PHE A 253 8.21 -12.88 -10.70
C PHE A 253 6.73 -13.23 -10.59
N PHE A 254 6.05 -12.63 -9.61
CA PHE A 254 4.60 -12.67 -9.44
C PHE A 254 4.08 -11.25 -9.28
N LEU A 255 2.82 -11.02 -9.63
CA LEU A 255 2.20 -9.69 -9.45
C LEU A 255 2.21 -9.23 -7.98
N SER A 256 2.21 -10.17 -7.03
CA SER A 256 2.37 -9.90 -5.59
C SER A 256 3.69 -9.21 -5.22
N TRP A 257 4.70 -9.20 -6.10
CA TRP A 257 5.94 -8.46 -5.88
C TRP A 257 5.73 -6.95 -5.73
N TRP A 258 4.62 -6.41 -6.25
CA TRP A 258 4.25 -5.02 -5.99
C TRP A 258 4.07 -4.71 -4.49
N ALA A 259 3.89 -5.72 -3.63
CA ALA A 259 3.90 -5.57 -2.18
C ALA A 259 5.24 -5.04 -1.61
N TYR A 260 6.34 -5.09 -2.36
CA TYR A 260 7.62 -4.49 -1.94
C TYR A 260 7.61 -2.96 -1.98
N SER A 261 6.83 -2.38 -2.91
CA SER A 261 6.94 -0.97 -3.28
C SER A 261 6.40 -0.02 -2.20
N PHE A 262 5.10 -0.05 -1.93
CA PHE A 262 4.45 0.86 -1.00
C PHE A 262 5.05 0.85 0.41
N PRO A 263 5.38 -0.29 1.04
CA PRO A 263 5.99 -0.29 2.37
C PRO A 263 7.38 0.35 2.39
N LEU A 264 8.20 0.18 1.34
CA LEU A 264 9.47 0.88 1.19
C LEU A 264 9.26 2.39 1.03
N ALA A 265 8.24 2.81 0.29
CA ALA A 265 7.86 4.21 0.19
C ALA A 265 7.45 4.79 1.55
N ALA A 266 6.63 4.07 2.30
CA ALA A 266 6.16 4.49 3.62
C ALA A 266 7.33 4.71 4.60
N ILE A 267 8.27 3.77 4.71
CA ILE A 267 9.44 3.95 5.59
C ILE A 267 10.39 5.05 5.07
N THR A 268 10.53 5.23 3.76
CA THR A 268 11.30 6.34 3.18
C THR A 268 10.71 7.69 3.61
N ILE A 269 9.39 7.85 3.48
CA ILE A 269 8.68 9.07 3.88
C ILE A 269 8.79 9.29 5.39
N ALA A 270 8.62 8.23 6.18
CA ALA A 270 8.78 8.27 7.63
C ALA A 270 10.19 8.73 8.04
N SER A 271 11.25 8.21 7.40
CA SER A 271 12.63 8.63 7.68
C SER A 271 12.87 10.09 7.33
N TRP A 272 12.27 10.60 6.24
CA TRP A 272 12.33 12.02 5.93
C TRP A 272 11.58 12.90 6.94
N VAL A 273 10.39 12.48 7.40
CA VAL A 273 9.63 13.19 8.44
C VAL A 273 10.39 13.19 9.76
N MET A 274 11.00 12.07 10.14
CA MET A 274 11.85 11.98 11.33
C MET A 274 13.08 12.90 11.20
N PHE A 275 13.72 12.94 10.04
CA PHE A 275 14.83 13.86 9.76
C PHE A 275 14.39 15.33 9.85
N GLU A 276 13.28 15.71 9.23
CA GLU A 276 12.75 17.08 9.22
C GLU A 276 12.54 17.62 10.64
N LYS A 277 12.09 16.77 11.56
CA LYS A 277 11.78 17.17 12.95
C LYS A 277 12.98 17.08 13.91
N THR A 278 14.01 16.30 13.59
CA THR A 278 15.15 16.05 14.50
C THR A 278 16.49 16.56 13.98
N ASN A 279 16.60 16.82 12.68
CA ASN A 279 17.82 17.23 11.97
C ASN A 279 19.01 16.25 12.14
N ILE A 280 18.75 14.99 12.45
CA ILE A 280 19.80 13.96 12.64
C ILE A 280 20.32 13.51 11.27
N PHE A 281 21.59 13.81 10.98
CA PHE A 281 22.22 13.50 9.69
C PHE A 281 22.13 12.02 9.27
N GLY A 282 22.24 11.09 10.20
CA GLY A 282 22.10 9.65 9.91
C GLY A 282 20.74 9.28 9.29
N LEU A 283 19.66 9.96 9.69
CA LEU A 283 18.31 9.74 9.13
C LEU A 283 18.21 10.22 7.69
N LYS A 284 18.92 11.31 7.34
CA LYS A 284 19.03 11.77 5.95
C LYS A 284 19.70 10.71 5.07
N LEU A 285 20.79 10.11 5.53
CA LEU A 285 21.47 9.03 4.78
C LEU A 285 20.57 7.80 4.61
N ILE A 286 19.85 7.41 5.66
CA ILE A 286 18.88 6.31 5.59
C ILE A 286 17.79 6.63 4.57
N ALA A 287 17.19 7.81 4.62
CA ALA A 287 16.12 8.21 3.70
C ALA A 287 16.60 8.25 2.24
N LEU A 288 17.83 8.74 1.97
CA LEU A 288 18.45 8.71 0.65
C LEU A 288 18.74 7.28 0.15
N GLY A 289 19.22 6.40 1.04
CA GLY A 289 19.40 4.99 0.72
C GLY A 289 18.07 4.32 0.36
N LEU A 290 17.04 4.55 1.17
CA LEU A 290 15.70 3.97 0.98
C LEU A 290 15.02 4.47 -0.31
N VAL A 291 15.08 5.77 -0.63
CA VAL A 291 14.49 6.28 -1.89
C VAL A 291 15.21 5.71 -3.12
N THR A 292 16.52 5.49 -3.03
CA THR A 292 17.31 4.85 -4.09
C THR A 292 16.86 3.40 -4.29
N VAL A 293 16.78 2.62 -3.21
CA VAL A 293 16.30 1.23 -3.25
C VAL A 293 14.86 1.15 -3.78
N LEU A 294 13.97 2.01 -3.28
CA LEU A 294 12.58 2.10 -3.73
C LEU A 294 12.51 2.37 -5.23
N THR A 295 13.30 3.31 -5.75
CA THR A 295 13.33 3.65 -7.17
C THR A 295 13.76 2.45 -8.01
N LEU A 296 14.84 1.76 -7.62
CA LEU A 296 15.32 0.56 -8.31
C LEU A 296 14.29 -0.57 -8.29
N VAL A 297 13.64 -0.79 -7.15
CA VAL A 297 12.58 -1.80 -7.00
C VAL A 297 11.41 -1.47 -7.92
N VAL A 298 10.89 -0.23 -7.91
CA VAL A 298 9.75 0.15 -8.75
C VAL A 298 10.07 0.05 -10.24
N LEU A 299 11.27 0.47 -10.66
CA LEU A 299 11.71 0.31 -12.06
C LEU A 299 11.78 -1.16 -12.47
N LEU A 300 12.34 -2.03 -11.63
CA LEU A 300 12.38 -3.47 -11.87
C LEU A 300 10.97 -4.06 -11.98
N LEU A 301 10.08 -3.71 -11.05
CA LEU A 301 8.70 -4.20 -11.03
C LEU A 301 7.91 -3.73 -12.26
N PHE A 302 8.09 -2.46 -12.65
CA PHE A 302 7.46 -1.91 -13.83
C PHE A 302 7.92 -2.65 -15.09
N PHE A 303 9.24 -2.81 -15.28
CA PHE A 303 9.81 -3.55 -16.41
C PHE A 303 9.31 -5.00 -16.47
N LYS A 304 9.36 -5.73 -15.34
CA LYS A 304 8.86 -7.11 -15.24
C LYS A 304 7.37 -7.21 -15.53
N THR A 305 6.58 -6.23 -15.09
CA THR A 305 5.13 -6.22 -15.34
C THR A 305 4.82 -5.97 -16.82
N VAL A 306 5.52 -5.02 -17.46
CA VAL A 306 5.39 -4.76 -18.89
C VAL A 306 5.80 -6.00 -19.70
N GLN A 307 6.92 -6.62 -19.37
CA GLN A 307 7.39 -7.85 -20.01
C GLN A 307 6.37 -8.99 -19.87
N ALA A 308 5.88 -9.25 -18.66
CA ALA A 308 4.90 -10.31 -18.41
C ALA A 308 3.54 -10.04 -19.08
N THR A 309 3.15 -8.77 -19.19
CA THR A 309 1.94 -8.36 -19.92
C THR A 309 2.09 -8.59 -21.42
N GLY A 310 3.23 -8.21 -21.99
CA GLY A 310 3.58 -8.45 -23.40
C GLY A 310 3.66 -9.92 -23.76
N ASN A 311 4.22 -10.74 -22.87
CA ASN A 311 4.31 -12.20 -23.02
C ASN A 311 2.98 -12.93 -22.75
N ARG A 312 1.89 -12.21 -22.45
CA ARG A 312 0.56 -12.76 -22.10
C ARG A 312 0.58 -13.74 -20.91
N GLN A 313 1.51 -13.55 -19.97
CA GLN A 313 1.66 -14.37 -18.76
C GLN A 313 0.77 -13.89 -17.59
N ILE A 314 0.05 -12.79 -17.77
CA ILE A 314 -0.87 -12.21 -16.79
C ILE A 314 -2.29 -12.15 -17.37
N CYS A 315 -3.28 -12.28 -16.48
CA CYS A 315 -4.71 -12.43 -16.78
C CYS A 315 -5.06 -13.78 -17.43
N LEU A 316 -4.55 -14.85 -16.83
CA LEU A 316 -4.85 -16.23 -17.19
C LEU A 316 -5.88 -16.80 -16.21
N PRO A 317 -6.71 -17.78 -16.63
CA PRO A 317 -7.55 -18.53 -15.70
C PRO A 317 -6.66 -19.18 -14.62
N GLU A 318 -7.03 -18.98 -13.36
CA GLU A 318 -6.43 -19.63 -12.18
C GLU A 318 -7.16 -20.91 -11.83
#